data_AF-A0A2N2E750-F1
#
_entry.id   AF-A0A2N2E750-F1
#
_cell.length_a   1.000
_cell.length_b   1.000
_cell.length_c   1.000
_cell.angle_alpha   90.00
_cell.angle_beta   90.00
_cell.angle_gamma   90.00
#
_symmetry.space_group_name_H-M   'P 1'
#
loop_
_entity.id
_entity.type
_entity.pdbx_description
1 polymer ?
#
loop_
_entity_poly.entity_id
_entity_poly.type
_entity_poly.pdbx_seq_one_letter_code
_entity_poly.pdbx_strand_id
1 'polypeptide(L)'
;MKKILVALLLCSLLYVTPAYAINLSSCRYEEGAFSLSLPADWILFTPDIADEDPNLSIMDTNGETLRNKMLENNVVFNSVYPDLSQEVTVSWFKNIRSRVTFDYNILQPDALSEQAQSIIDHEFDGDINVPSYLSFDKYHNGQALFLRFKGVIMKGETSYAEFIQYSTVINGNACNISLHTYGQSLTAKDEVLLQEIIDSLSFDEVLKKTADRKITLTLIGIIVLTIFMIASAVWSIIRYRKKMKN
;
A
#
# COMPACT_ATOMS: atom_id res chain seq x y z
N MET A 1 37.00 -39.08 -34.74
CA MET A 1 35.75 -38.62 -34.10
C MET A 1 35.87 -38.38 -32.58
N LYS A 2 36.99 -37.83 -32.09
CA LYS A 2 37.19 -37.51 -30.65
C LYS A 2 37.69 -36.09 -30.36
N LYS A 3 37.79 -35.24 -31.40
CA LYS A 3 38.32 -33.87 -31.28
C LYS A 3 37.28 -32.76 -31.53
N ILE A 4 36.02 -33.12 -31.75
CA ILE A 4 34.94 -32.15 -32.04
C ILE A 4 33.97 -31.99 -30.84
N LEU A 5 34.11 -32.81 -29.80
CA LEU A 5 33.21 -32.76 -28.62
C LEU A 5 33.69 -31.84 -27.48
N VAL A 6 34.79 -31.11 -27.65
CA VAL A 6 35.37 -30.24 -26.61
C VAL A 6 35.04 -28.75 -26.84
N ALA A 7 34.51 -28.39 -28.01
CA ALA A 7 34.21 -26.99 -28.36
C ALA A 7 32.81 -26.52 -27.94
N LEU A 8 31.92 -27.42 -27.48
CA LEU A 8 30.55 -27.08 -27.07
C LEU A 8 30.34 -27.01 -25.55
N LEU A 9 31.38 -27.28 -24.75
CA LEU A 9 31.31 -27.24 -23.28
C LEU A 9 31.91 -25.97 -22.66
N LEU A 10 32.45 -25.05 -23.47
CA LEU A 10 33.15 -23.84 -22.99
C LEU A 10 32.38 -22.52 -23.22
N CYS A 11 31.20 -22.54 -23.85
CA CYS A 11 30.35 -21.35 -24.02
C CYS A 11 29.34 -21.13 -22.88
N SER A 12 29.34 -21.97 -21.85
CA SER A 12 28.66 -21.71 -20.57
C SER A 12 29.57 -20.92 -19.62
N LEU A 13 30.29 -19.92 -20.14
CA LEU A 13 30.70 -18.78 -19.32
C LEU A 13 29.42 -18.03 -19.00
N LEU A 14 28.77 -18.50 -17.94
CA LEU A 14 27.79 -17.75 -17.17
C LEU A 14 28.36 -16.34 -17.03
N TYR A 15 27.70 -15.39 -17.67
CA TYR A 15 27.80 -13.99 -17.28
C TYR A 15 27.27 -13.92 -15.85
N VAL A 16 28.14 -14.22 -14.88
CA VAL A 16 27.93 -13.85 -13.49
C VAL A 16 28.11 -12.34 -13.49
N THR A 17 27.06 -11.62 -13.91
CA THR A 17 26.92 -10.22 -13.54
C THR A 17 27.09 -10.18 -12.03
N PRO A 18 27.99 -9.34 -11.47
CA PRO A 18 28.04 -9.19 -10.03
C PRO A 18 26.62 -8.82 -9.60
N ALA A 19 25.99 -9.71 -8.81
CA ALA A 19 24.80 -9.36 -8.10
C ALA A 19 25.24 -8.25 -7.15
N TYR A 20 24.93 -7.00 -7.51
CA TYR A 20 25.05 -5.89 -6.59
C TYR A 20 24.06 -6.20 -5.49
N ALA A 21 24.55 -6.75 -4.39
CA ALA A 21 23.75 -6.95 -3.19
C ALA A 21 23.35 -5.55 -2.72
N ILE A 22 22.06 -5.27 -2.72
CA ILE A 22 21.53 -4.03 -2.19
C ILE A 22 21.79 -4.06 -0.68
N ASN A 23 22.43 -3.00 -0.18
CA ASN A 23 22.70 -2.88 1.25
C ASN A 23 21.40 -2.47 1.95
N LEU A 24 20.80 -3.40 2.70
CA LEU A 24 19.55 -3.18 3.41
C LEU A 24 19.76 -3.26 4.93
N SER A 25 19.10 -2.36 5.66
CA SER A 25 19.06 -2.34 7.12
C SER A 25 17.65 -2.63 7.61
N SER A 26 17.53 -3.46 8.66
CA SER A 26 16.22 -3.82 9.22
C SER A 26 15.62 -2.65 9.99
N CYS A 27 14.35 -2.35 9.70
CA CYS A 27 13.50 -1.38 10.37
C CYS A 27 12.28 -2.08 10.98
N ARG A 28 11.83 -1.61 12.13
CA ARG A 28 10.75 -2.23 12.90
C ARG A 28 9.69 -1.18 13.25
N TYR A 29 8.44 -1.47 12.93
CA TYR A 29 7.31 -0.64 13.33
C TYR A 29 6.47 -1.39 14.37
N GLU A 30 6.63 -1.00 15.63
CA GLU A 30 6.05 -1.75 16.76
C GLU A 30 4.52 -1.68 16.80
N GLU A 31 3.92 -0.53 16.49
CA GLU A 31 2.45 -0.39 16.52
C GLU A 31 1.76 -1.27 15.46
N GLY A 32 2.41 -1.45 14.30
CA GLY A 32 1.93 -2.34 13.24
C GLY A 32 2.38 -3.79 13.39
N ALA A 33 3.24 -4.10 14.36
CA ALA A 33 3.83 -5.42 14.60
C ALA A 33 4.45 -6.03 13.33
N PHE A 34 5.25 -5.24 12.60
CA PHE A 34 5.97 -5.70 11.42
C PHE A 34 7.38 -5.12 11.34
N SER A 35 8.24 -5.82 10.60
CA SER A 35 9.57 -5.37 10.21
C SER A 35 9.74 -5.47 8.70
N LEU A 36 10.55 -4.60 8.13
CA LEU A 36 11.06 -4.70 6.76
C LEU A 36 12.50 -4.21 6.72
N SER A 37 13.18 -4.40 5.61
CA SER A 37 14.51 -3.84 5.40
C SER A 37 14.43 -2.69 4.38
N LEU A 38 15.09 -1.58 4.69
CA LEU A 38 15.18 -0.39 3.82
C LEU A 38 16.64 -0.16 3.41
N PRO A 39 16.91 0.61 2.35
CA PRO A 39 18.28 0.89 1.93
C PRO A 39 19.11 1.52 3.05
N ALA A 40 20.20 0.85 3.45
CA ALA A 40 21.03 1.27 4.58
C ALA A 40 21.80 2.56 4.29
N ASP A 41 22.09 2.84 3.02
CA ASP A 41 22.85 4.01 2.59
C ASP A 41 21.93 5.23 2.30
N TRP A 42 20.63 5.10 2.56
CA TRP A 42 19.65 6.19 2.41
C TRP A 42 19.36 6.82 3.76
N ILE A 43 18.87 8.06 3.74
CA ILE A 43 18.49 8.80 4.94
C ILE A 43 17.11 8.31 5.36
N LEU A 44 17.00 7.73 6.56
CA LEU A 44 15.72 7.27 7.11
C LEU A 44 15.11 8.32 8.02
N PHE A 45 13.88 8.73 7.71
CA PHE A 45 13.03 9.55 8.56
C PHE A 45 11.87 8.74 9.12
N THR A 46 11.56 9.00 10.38
CA THR A 46 10.45 8.43 11.15
C THR A 46 9.64 9.56 11.81
N PRO A 47 8.37 9.34 12.21
CA PRO A 47 7.55 10.38 12.83
C PRO A 47 8.10 10.95 14.15
N ASP A 48 9.07 10.30 14.79
CA ASP A 48 9.76 10.75 15.99
C ASP A 48 11.06 11.53 15.70
N ILE A 49 11.27 11.95 14.44
CA ILE A 49 12.40 12.80 14.03
C ILE A 49 12.55 14.04 14.93
N ALA A 50 13.79 14.33 15.33
CA ALA A 50 14.15 15.52 16.09
C ALA A 50 14.07 16.79 15.22
N ASP A 51 13.75 17.93 15.82
CA ASP A 51 13.61 19.20 15.09
C ASP A 51 14.96 19.70 14.53
N GLU A 52 16.06 19.32 15.18
CA GLU A 52 17.44 19.63 14.84
C GLU A 52 18.19 18.50 14.11
N ASP A 53 17.49 17.50 13.57
CA ASP A 53 18.15 16.43 12.81
C ASP A 53 18.98 17.02 11.64
N PRO A 54 20.29 16.72 11.55
CA PRO A 54 21.16 17.34 10.56
C PRO A 54 20.76 17.02 9.11
N ASN A 55 20.07 15.90 8.90
CA ASN A 55 19.62 15.48 7.58
C ASN A 55 18.42 16.30 7.08
N LEU A 56 17.70 17.04 7.94
CA LEU A 56 16.59 17.88 7.52
C LEU A 56 17.00 18.99 6.54
N SER A 57 18.24 19.45 6.66
CA SER A 57 18.81 20.47 5.78
C SER A 57 18.83 20.05 4.30
N ILE A 58 18.84 18.74 4.02
CA ILE A 58 18.85 18.21 2.66
C ILE A 58 17.53 18.49 1.94
N MET A 59 16.42 18.51 2.68
CA MET A 59 15.06 18.73 2.15
C MET A 59 14.61 20.19 2.29
N ASP A 60 15.48 21.10 2.75
CA ASP A 60 15.15 22.48 3.08
C ASP A 60 13.91 22.59 3.99
N THR A 61 13.86 21.73 5.02
CA THR A 61 12.71 21.61 5.94
C THR A 61 13.15 21.54 7.41
N ASN A 62 12.18 21.45 8.32
CA ASN A 62 12.40 21.24 9.76
C ASN A 62 11.61 20.03 10.26
N GLY A 63 11.97 19.52 11.45
CA GLY A 63 11.37 18.30 11.98
C GLY A 63 9.87 18.41 12.17
N GLU A 64 9.36 19.55 12.64
CA GLU A 64 7.93 19.80 12.78
C GLU A 64 7.17 19.65 11.45
N THR A 65 7.67 20.30 10.40
CA THR A 65 7.04 20.28 9.08
C THR A 65 7.03 18.88 8.49
N LEU A 66 8.18 18.18 8.54
CA LEU A 66 8.28 16.83 8.00
C LEU A 66 7.41 15.84 8.79
N ARG A 67 7.47 15.89 10.12
CA ARG A 67 6.66 15.06 11.02
C ARG A 67 5.17 15.26 10.78
N ASN A 68 4.69 16.50 10.68
CA ASN A 68 3.29 16.77 10.39
C ASN A 68 2.87 16.17 9.05
N LYS A 69 3.67 16.34 8.00
CA LYS A 69 3.42 15.73 6.68
C LYS A 69 3.39 14.20 6.75
N MET A 70 4.29 13.58 7.50
CA MET A 70 4.31 12.12 7.69
C MET A 70 3.04 11.64 8.40
N LEU A 71 2.65 12.31 9.49
CA LEU A 71 1.44 11.96 10.25
C LEU A 71 0.17 12.13 9.41
N GLU A 72 0.04 13.23 8.66
CA GLU A 72 -1.10 13.48 7.76
C GLU A 72 -1.26 12.37 6.71
N ASN A 73 -0.14 11.84 6.21
CA ASN A 73 -0.11 10.80 5.18
C ASN A 73 0.04 9.38 5.76
N ASN A 74 -0.04 9.22 7.08
CA ASN A 74 0.14 7.96 7.80
C ASN A 74 1.46 7.24 7.44
N VAL A 75 2.51 8.00 7.14
CA VAL A 75 3.84 7.50 6.79
C VAL A 75 4.58 7.14 8.08
N VAL A 76 5.01 5.89 8.18
CA VAL A 76 5.77 5.37 9.33
C VAL A 76 7.26 5.30 9.05
N PHE A 77 7.65 5.17 7.79
CA PHE A 77 9.04 5.29 7.33
C PHE A 77 9.08 6.09 6.04
N ASN A 78 10.00 7.05 5.96
CA ASN A 78 10.39 7.69 4.71
C ASN A 78 11.91 7.57 4.53
N SER A 79 12.34 6.73 3.61
CA SER A 79 13.75 6.54 3.27
C SER A 79 14.06 7.35 2.02
N VAL A 80 14.97 8.31 2.10
CA VAL A 80 15.26 9.27 1.02
C VAL A 80 16.69 9.09 0.54
N TYR A 81 16.89 8.99 -0.77
CA TYR A 81 18.23 8.91 -1.33
C TYR A 81 18.95 10.27 -1.17
N PRO A 82 20.27 10.31 -0.87
CA PRO A 82 20.94 11.56 -0.49
C PRO A 82 20.92 12.70 -1.52
N ASP A 83 20.64 12.44 -2.80
CA ASP A 83 20.49 13.51 -3.81
C ASP A 83 19.02 13.89 -4.07
N LEU A 84 18.09 13.36 -3.28
CA LEU A 84 16.63 13.52 -3.39
C LEU A 84 16.02 12.96 -4.69
N SER A 85 16.77 12.21 -5.49
CA SER A 85 16.28 11.68 -6.76
C SER A 85 15.34 10.48 -6.59
N GLN A 86 15.31 9.87 -5.40
CA GLN A 86 14.43 8.76 -5.06
C GLN A 86 14.00 8.78 -3.59
N GLU A 87 12.80 8.28 -3.31
CA GLU A 87 12.35 7.99 -1.95
C GLU A 87 11.54 6.69 -1.89
N VAL A 88 11.64 5.97 -0.78
CA VAL A 88 10.75 4.86 -0.39
C VAL A 88 9.91 5.30 0.80
N THR A 89 8.60 5.34 0.61
CA THR A 89 7.65 5.64 1.69
C THR A 89 6.89 4.38 2.09
N VAL A 90 6.73 4.20 3.41
CA VAL A 90 5.91 3.15 4.00
C VAL A 90 4.78 3.83 4.77
N SER A 91 3.55 3.63 4.33
CA SER A 91 2.35 4.10 5.02
C SER A 91 1.58 2.96 5.64
N TRP A 92 1.09 3.17 6.85
CA TRP A 92 0.30 2.20 7.61
C TRP A 92 -0.90 2.87 8.26
N PHE A 93 -2.11 2.44 7.87
CA PHE A 93 -3.32 3.10 8.36
C PHE A 93 -4.53 2.16 8.41
N LYS A 94 -5.52 2.56 9.21
CA LYS A 94 -6.75 1.81 9.41
C LYS A 94 -7.96 2.66 9.04
N ASN A 95 -8.73 2.22 8.06
CA ASN A 95 -9.98 2.88 7.66
C ASN A 95 -11.14 1.89 7.55
N ILE A 96 -12.33 2.37 7.19
CA ILE A 96 -13.53 1.52 7.07
C ILE A 96 -13.30 0.41 6.04
N ARG A 97 -12.71 0.75 4.89
CA ARG A 97 -12.45 -0.19 3.80
C ARG A 97 -11.47 -1.28 4.22
N SER A 98 -10.34 -0.91 4.82
CA SER A 98 -9.32 -1.87 5.27
C SER A 98 -9.89 -2.81 6.33
N ARG A 99 -10.72 -2.33 7.25
CA ARG A 99 -11.40 -3.19 8.25
C ARG A 99 -12.37 -4.18 7.63
N VAL A 100 -13.17 -3.74 6.64
CA VAL A 100 -14.16 -4.59 5.98
C VAL A 100 -13.47 -5.65 5.11
N THR A 101 -12.45 -5.25 4.35
CA THR A 101 -11.63 -6.17 3.56
C THR A 101 -10.91 -7.16 4.48
N PHE A 102 -10.32 -6.66 5.57
CA PHE A 102 -9.55 -7.39 6.59
C PHE A 102 -8.22 -7.97 6.09
N ASP A 103 -8.23 -8.70 4.98
CA ASP A 103 -7.02 -9.26 4.38
C ASP A 103 -7.22 -9.39 2.85
N TYR A 104 -6.21 -9.10 2.04
CA TYR A 104 -6.27 -9.34 0.59
C TYR A 104 -6.19 -10.82 0.22
N ASN A 105 -5.54 -11.67 1.03
CA ASN A 105 -5.42 -13.11 0.80
C ASN A 105 -6.78 -13.84 0.78
N ILE A 106 -7.81 -13.27 1.42
CA ILE A 106 -9.14 -13.88 1.51
C ILE A 106 -10.12 -13.34 0.47
N LEU A 107 -9.73 -12.33 -0.30
CA LEU A 107 -10.58 -11.80 -1.36
C LEU A 107 -10.61 -12.76 -2.55
N GLN A 108 -11.75 -12.81 -3.23
CA GLN A 108 -11.80 -13.50 -4.52
C GLN A 108 -10.86 -12.80 -5.51
N PRO A 109 -10.12 -13.56 -6.34
CA PRO A 109 -9.15 -12.98 -7.27
C PRO A 109 -9.74 -11.87 -8.15
N ASP A 110 -10.97 -12.04 -8.62
CA ASP A 110 -11.62 -11.09 -9.54
C ASP A 110 -11.95 -9.77 -8.84
N ALA A 111 -12.44 -9.80 -7.60
CA ALA A 111 -12.77 -8.61 -6.83
C ALA A 111 -11.56 -7.70 -6.58
N LEU A 112 -10.38 -8.30 -6.35
CA LEU A 112 -9.15 -7.53 -6.16
C LEU A 112 -8.66 -6.90 -7.48
N SER A 113 -8.80 -7.62 -8.60
CA SER A 113 -8.48 -7.08 -9.93
C SER A 113 -9.43 -5.96 -10.33
N GLU A 114 -10.73 -6.10 -10.07
CA GLU A 114 -11.74 -5.04 -10.32
C GLU A 114 -11.43 -3.78 -9.51
N GLN A 115 -11.06 -3.95 -8.24
CA GLN A 115 -10.60 -2.85 -7.40
C GLN A 115 -9.36 -2.16 -8.01
N ALA A 116 -8.36 -2.91 -8.46
CA ALA A 116 -7.16 -2.35 -9.05
C ALA A 116 -7.46 -1.63 -10.37
N GLN A 117 -8.30 -2.22 -11.21
CA GLN A 117 -8.74 -1.62 -12.47
C GLN A 117 -9.51 -0.31 -12.21
N SER A 118 -10.38 -0.26 -11.20
CA SER A 118 -11.10 0.97 -10.85
C SER A 118 -10.18 2.14 -10.43
N ILE A 119 -8.97 1.85 -9.94
CA ILE A 119 -7.96 2.87 -9.60
C ILE A 119 -7.29 3.39 -10.88
N ILE A 120 -7.01 2.51 -11.85
CA ILE A 120 -6.43 2.89 -13.15
C ILE A 120 -7.43 3.70 -13.97
N ASP A 121 -8.68 3.24 -14.03
CA ASP A 121 -9.74 3.88 -14.81
C ASP A 121 -10.17 5.23 -14.22
N HIS A 122 -9.74 5.53 -12.99
CA HIS A 122 -10.03 6.80 -12.37
C HIS A 122 -9.14 7.90 -12.96
N GLU A 123 -9.70 8.66 -13.90
CA GLU A 123 -9.08 9.90 -14.37
C GLU A 123 -9.16 10.95 -13.26
N PHE A 124 -8.00 11.31 -12.71
CA PHE A 124 -7.87 12.45 -11.81
C PHE A 124 -7.86 13.73 -12.64
N ASP A 125 -9.03 14.11 -13.12
CA ASP A 125 -9.20 15.23 -14.04
C ASP A 125 -9.01 16.57 -13.29
N GLY A 126 -7.98 17.34 -13.66
CA GLY A 126 -7.84 18.76 -13.28
C GLY A 126 -6.93 19.12 -12.10
N ASP A 127 -6.33 18.15 -11.39
CA ASP A 127 -5.47 18.44 -10.24
C ASP A 127 -3.96 18.30 -10.58
N ILE A 128 -3.18 19.31 -10.21
CA ILE A 128 -1.71 19.30 -10.35
C ILE A 128 -1.11 18.45 -9.22
N ASN A 129 -0.18 17.55 -9.54
CA ASN A 129 0.50 16.62 -8.62
C ASN A 129 -0.34 15.40 -8.19
N VAL A 130 -1.20 14.87 -9.06
CA VAL A 130 -1.97 13.66 -8.76
C VAL A 130 -1.36 12.42 -9.44
N PRO A 131 -1.30 11.27 -8.74
CA PRO A 131 -0.84 10.02 -9.35
C PRO A 131 -1.79 9.55 -10.45
N SER A 132 -1.22 9.28 -11.63
CA SER A 132 -1.84 8.52 -12.72
C SER A 132 -1.31 7.09 -12.68
N TYR A 133 -2.21 6.14 -12.41
CA TYR A 133 -1.88 4.72 -12.36
C TYR A 133 -1.97 4.12 -13.76
N LEU A 134 -0.89 3.49 -14.24
CA LEU A 134 -0.78 3.03 -15.63
C LEU A 134 -0.94 1.52 -15.78
N SER A 135 -0.53 0.75 -14.76
CA SER A 135 -0.63 -0.70 -14.78
C SER A 135 -0.69 -1.27 -13.37
N PHE A 136 -1.20 -2.50 -13.25
CA PHE A 136 -1.12 -3.27 -12.03
C PHE A 136 -0.82 -4.75 -12.31
N ASP A 137 -0.25 -5.40 -11.31
CA ASP A 137 -0.17 -6.84 -11.19
C ASP A 137 -0.32 -7.26 -9.72
N LYS A 138 -0.29 -8.57 -9.47
CA LYS A 138 -0.41 -9.15 -8.13
C LYS A 138 0.92 -9.76 -7.72
N TYR A 139 1.31 -9.53 -6.48
CA TYR A 139 2.53 -10.09 -5.90
C TYR A 139 2.23 -10.71 -4.53
N HIS A 140 2.86 -11.82 -4.19
CA HIS A 140 2.69 -12.46 -2.89
C HIS A 140 4.05 -12.76 -2.27
N ASN A 141 4.33 -12.16 -1.12
CA ASN A 141 5.64 -12.27 -0.45
C ASN A 141 5.75 -13.48 0.50
N GLY A 142 4.69 -14.29 0.59
CA GLY A 142 4.60 -15.45 1.48
C GLY A 142 3.60 -15.25 2.63
N GLN A 143 3.43 -14.02 3.13
CA GLN A 143 2.46 -13.68 4.17
C GLN A 143 1.28 -12.87 3.66
N ALA A 144 1.51 -11.96 2.71
CA ALA A 144 0.49 -11.03 2.21
C ALA A 144 0.40 -11.03 0.68
N LEU A 145 -0.82 -10.85 0.18
CA LEU A 145 -1.11 -10.55 -1.22
C LEU A 145 -1.10 -9.03 -1.42
N PHE A 146 -0.35 -8.59 -2.41
CA PHE A 146 -0.20 -7.18 -2.81
C PHE A 146 -0.79 -6.96 -4.19
N LEU A 147 -1.36 -5.77 -4.37
CA LEU A 147 -1.49 -5.13 -5.68
C LEU A 147 -0.24 -4.29 -5.89
N ARG A 148 0.52 -4.59 -6.94
CA ARG A 148 1.65 -3.78 -7.38
C ARG A 148 1.17 -2.87 -8.50
N PHE A 149 1.35 -1.57 -8.35
CA PHE A 149 1.04 -0.57 -9.35
C PHE A 149 2.32 0.06 -9.89
N LYS A 150 2.27 0.48 -11.16
CA LYS A 150 3.21 1.44 -11.72
C LYS A 150 2.45 2.66 -12.23
N GLY A 151 3.03 3.84 -12.07
CA GLY A 151 2.40 5.08 -12.46
C GLY A 151 3.34 6.26 -12.53
N VAL A 152 2.76 7.42 -12.79
CA VAL A 152 3.45 8.70 -12.87
C VAL A 152 2.71 9.75 -12.05
N ILE A 153 3.42 10.73 -11.51
CA ILE A 153 2.84 11.93 -10.92
C ILE A 153 2.93 13.04 -11.95
N MET A 154 1.77 13.54 -12.38
CA MET A 154 1.69 14.57 -13.41
C MET A 154 1.76 15.97 -12.80
N LYS A 155 2.56 16.85 -13.42
CA LYS A 155 2.59 18.28 -13.16
C LYS A 155 2.22 19.01 -14.45
N GLY A 156 0.93 19.26 -14.64
CA GLY A 156 0.41 19.68 -15.94
C GLY A 156 0.55 18.56 -16.98
N GLU A 157 1.08 18.88 -18.17
CA GLU A 157 1.29 17.90 -19.25
C GLU A 157 2.59 17.07 -19.10
N THR A 158 3.42 17.39 -18.11
CA THR A 158 4.71 16.71 -17.90
C THR A 158 4.68 15.82 -16.67
N SER A 159 5.22 14.60 -16.79
CA SER A 159 5.54 13.76 -15.63
C SER A 159 6.63 14.43 -14.80
N TYR A 160 6.38 14.57 -13.50
CA TYR A 160 7.36 15.07 -12.52
C TYR A 160 8.04 13.94 -11.76
N ALA A 161 7.34 12.82 -11.56
CA ALA A 161 7.86 11.64 -10.90
C ALA A 161 7.28 10.36 -11.51
N GLU A 162 8.03 9.26 -11.46
CA GLU A 162 7.51 7.92 -11.73
C GLU A 162 7.47 7.14 -10.41
N PHE A 163 6.57 6.16 -10.28
CA PHE A 163 6.46 5.38 -9.06
C PHE A 163 6.08 3.92 -9.27
N ILE A 164 6.53 3.09 -8.32
CA ILE A 164 6.05 1.72 -8.11
C ILE A 164 5.45 1.67 -6.71
N GLN A 165 4.24 1.12 -6.56
CA GLN A 165 3.57 1.01 -5.26
C GLN A 165 3.05 -0.41 -5.03
N TYR A 166 3.43 -1.00 -3.92
CA TYR A 166 2.83 -2.23 -3.40
C TYR A 166 1.80 -1.87 -2.34
N SER A 167 0.54 -2.24 -2.57
CA SER A 167 -0.56 -2.03 -1.64
C SER A 167 -1.12 -3.36 -1.16
N THR A 168 -1.26 -3.51 0.15
CA THR A 168 -1.96 -4.66 0.74
C THR A 168 -2.93 -4.21 1.84
N VAL A 169 -3.86 -5.10 2.18
CA VAL A 169 -4.59 -5.03 3.44
C VAL A 169 -4.31 -6.31 4.20
N ILE A 170 -3.92 -6.17 5.46
CA ILE A 170 -3.66 -7.29 6.37
C ILE A 170 -4.11 -6.92 7.79
N ASN A 171 -4.74 -7.87 8.48
CA ASN A 171 -5.30 -7.68 9.83
C ASN A 171 -6.21 -6.44 9.99
N GLY A 172 -6.87 -6.02 8.90
CA GLY A 172 -7.72 -4.83 8.85
C GLY A 172 -7.00 -3.51 8.70
N ASN A 173 -5.68 -3.51 8.48
CA ASN A 173 -4.86 -2.33 8.20
C ASN A 173 -4.45 -2.32 6.73
N ALA A 174 -4.42 -1.14 6.13
CA ALA A 174 -3.83 -0.92 4.82
C ALA A 174 -2.34 -0.60 5.00
N CYS A 175 -1.52 -1.19 4.12
CA CYS A 175 -0.10 -0.93 4.03
C CYS A 175 0.23 -0.57 2.58
N ASN A 176 0.87 0.58 2.39
CA ASN A 176 1.39 1.00 1.09
C ASN A 176 2.90 1.18 1.23
N ILE A 177 3.65 0.55 0.34
CA ILE A 177 5.10 0.72 0.23
C ILE A 177 5.35 1.20 -1.19
N SER A 178 5.87 2.41 -1.35
CA SER A 178 6.06 3.01 -2.67
C SER A 178 7.47 3.54 -2.84
N LEU A 179 8.02 3.32 -4.03
CA LEU A 179 9.25 3.96 -4.50
C LEU A 179 8.85 5.04 -5.51
N HIS A 180 9.34 6.26 -5.30
CA HIS A 180 9.24 7.36 -6.26
C HIS A 180 10.62 7.69 -6.82
N THR A 181 10.67 8.04 -8.11
CA THR A 181 11.85 8.62 -8.76
C THR A 181 11.51 10.01 -9.28
N TYR A 182 12.38 10.99 -9.03
CA TYR A 182 12.19 12.38 -9.42
C TYR A 182 13.19 12.79 -10.50
N GLY A 183 12.71 13.36 -11.60
CA GLY A 183 13.56 13.82 -12.71
C GLY A 183 14.28 12.71 -13.48
N GLN A 184 14.00 11.44 -13.18
CA GLN A 184 14.53 10.26 -13.87
C GLN A 184 13.45 9.17 -13.99
N SER A 185 13.55 8.35 -15.03
CA SER A 185 12.65 7.22 -15.22
C SER A 185 13.01 6.03 -14.34
N LEU A 186 11.99 5.23 -14.00
CA LEU A 186 12.16 3.96 -13.31
C LEU A 186 13.05 3.02 -14.12
N THR A 187 13.95 2.34 -13.40
CA THR A 187 14.86 1.36 -13.96
C THR A 187 14.54 -0.04 -13.42
N ALA A 188 15.10 -1.08 -14.07
CA ALA A 188 15.00 -2.44 -13.55
C ALA A 188 15.64 -2.59 -12.15
N LYS A 189 16.62 -1.75 -11.79
CA LYS A 189 17.23 -1.77 -10.45
C LYS A 189 16.26 -1.27 -9.39
N ASP A 190 15.46 -0.26 -9.74
CA ASP A 190 14.42 0.30 -8.86
C ASP A 190 13.33 -0.74 -8.59
N GLU A 191 12.95 -1.53 -9.60
CA GLU A 191 12.01 -2.63 -9.44
C GLU A 191 12.55 -3.73 -8.53
N VAL A 192 13.82 -4.13 -8.71
CA VAL A 192 14.49 -5.12 -7.87
C VAL A 192 14.60 -4.60 -6.44
N LEU A 193 15.01 -3.35 -6.26
CA LEU A 193 15.12 -2.71 -4.95
C LEU A 193 13.79 -2.79 -4.19
N LEU A 194 12.71 -2.31 -4.80
CA LEU A 194 11.43 -2.31 -4.11
C LEU A 194 10.94 -3.73 -3.86
N GLN A 195 11.16 -4.68 -4.79
CA GLN A 195 10.77 -6.07 -4.56
C GLN A 195 11.55 -6.69 -3.37
N GLU A 196 12.85 -6.45 -3.24
CA GLU A 196 13.64 -6.94 -2.10
C GLU A 196 13.14 -6.37 -0.76
N ILE A 197 12.72 -5.10 -0.75
CA ILE A 197 12.06 -4.49 0.41
C ILE A 197 10.77 -5.24 0.76
N ILE A 198 9.91 -5.55 -0.23
CA ILE A 198 8.67 -6.29 -0.03
C ILE A 198 8.90 -7.73 0.42
N ASP A 199 9.94 -8.39 -0.10
CA ASP A 199 10.33 -9.75 0.28
C ASP A 199 10.87 -9.81 1.71
N SER A 200 11.48 -8.72 2.19
CA SER A 200 11.95 -8.61 3.58
C SER A 200 10.84 -8.28 4.59
N LEU A 201 9.65 -7.87 4.13
CA LEU A 201 8.54 -7.51 4.99
C LEU A 201 7.99 -8.75 5.70
N SER A 202 8.03 -8.71 7.03
CA SER A 202 7.53 -9.75 7.91
C SER A 202 6.56 -9.17 8.94
N PHE A 203 5.35 -9.70 8.97
CA PHE A 203 4.36 -9.47 10.01
C PHE A 203 4.52 -10.50 11.13
N ASP A 204 4.43 -10.06 12.38
CA ASP A 204 4.53 -10.96 13.55
C ASP A 204 3.42 -12.01 13.56
N GLU A 205 2.20 -11.61 13.18
CA GLU A 205 1.04 -12.48 13.11
C GLU A 205 0.12 -12.09 11.94
N VAL A 206 -0.40 -13.10 11.24
CA VAL A 206 -1.48 -12.94 10.24
C VAL A 206 -2.75 -13.54 10.81
N LEU A 207 -3.68 -12.67 11.18
CA LEU A 207 -4.93 -13.05 11.84
C LEU A 207 -5.89 -13.69 10.85
N LYS A 208 -6.65 -14.68 11.29
CA LYS A 208 -7.81 -15.16 10.54
C LYS A 208 -8.97 -14.20 10.74
N LYS A 209 -9.66 -13.84 9.65
CA LYS A 209 -10.91 -13.06 9.74
C LYS A 209 -11.91 -13.83 10.59
N THR A 210 -12.11 -13.39 11.82
CA THR A 210 -13.21 -13.89 12.64
C THR A 210 -14.50 -13.27 12.10
N ALA A 211 -15.56 -14.07 11.94
CA ALA A 211 -16.86 -13.53 11.55
C ALA A 211 -17.24 -12.47 12.60
N ASP A 212 -17.33 -11.22 12.17
CA ASP A 212 -17.39 -10.06 13.05
C ASP A 212 -18.77 -10.02 13.72
N ARG A 213 -18.93 -10.80 14.80
CA ARG A 213 -20.20 -11.08 15.49
C ARG A 213 -20.89 -9.78 15.90
N LYS A 214 -20.13 -8.71 16.16
CA LYS A 214 -20.67 -7.38 16.47
C LYS A 214 -21.32 -6.71 15.27
N ILE A 215 -20.70 -6.72 14.09
CA ILE A 215 -21.30 -6.14 12.86
C ILE A 215 -22.57 -6.91 12.49
N THR A 216 -22.56 -8.24 12.59
CA THR A 216 -23.75 -9.06 12.33
C THR A 216 -24.88 -8.73 13.33
N LEU A 217 -24.57 -8.59 14.63
CA LEU A 217 -25.56 -8.22 15.64
C LEU A 217 -26.09 -6.79 15.45
N THR A 218 -25.24 -5.83 15.06
CA THR A 218 -25.66 -4.46 14.75
C THR A 218 -26.57 -4.41 13.52
N LEU A 219 -26.23 -5.14 12.44
CA LEU A 219 -27.07 -5.25 11.25
C LEU A 219 -28.43 -5.91 11.56
N ILE A 220 -28.43 -7.01 12.31
CA ILE A 220 -29.66 -7.67 12.78
C ILE A 220 -30.48 -6.70 13.63
N GLY A 221 -29.84 -5.95 14.54
CA GLY A 221 -30.50 -4.94 15.37
C GLY A 221 -31.19 -3.85 14.54
N ILE A 222 -30.49 -3.32 13.53
CA ILE A 222 -31.05 -2.30 12.62
C ILE A 222 -32.26 -2.87 11.85
N ILE A 223 -32.14 -4.09 11.30
CA ILE A 223 -33.23 -4.74 10.55
C ILE A 223 -34.47 -4.93 11.43
N VAL A 224 -34.31 -5.44 12.65
CA VAL A 224 -35.42 -5.64 13.60
C VAL A 224 -36.10 -4.32 13.95
N LEU A 225 -35.32 -3.26 14.19
CA LEU A 225 -35.83 -1.94 14.54
C LEU A 225 -36.61 -1.31 13.36
N THR A 226 -36.15 -1.54 12.13
CA THR A 226 -36.81 -1.10 10.90
C THR A 226 -38.15 -1.82 10.69
N ILE A 227 -38.19 -3.14 10.89
CA ILE A 227 -39.43 -3.94 10.82
C ILE A 227 -40.44 -3.46 11.88
N PHE A 228 -39.96 -3.18 13.10
CA PHE A 228 -40.82 -2.69 14.19
C PHE A 228 -41.42 -1.31 13.88
N MET A 229 -40.63 -0.39 13.32
CA MET A 229 -41.08 0.93 12.86
C MET A 229 -42.17 0.82 11.78
N ILE A 230 -41.98 -0.06 10.79
CA ILE A 230 -42.96 -0.30 9.72
C ILE A 230 -44.26 -0.89 10.32
N ALA A 231 -44.15 -1.89 11.19
CA ALA A 231 -45.32 -2.48 11.84
C ALA A 231 -46.11 -1.46 12.68
N SER A 232 -45.41 -0.59 13.41
CA SER A 232 -46.01 0.50 14.20
C SER A 232 -46.73 1.52 13.32
N ALA A 233 -46.13 1.91 12.19
CA ALA A 233 -46.74 2.82 11.23
C ALA A 233 -48.01 2.22 10.60
N VAL A 234 -47.94 0.95 10.16
CA VAL A 234 -49.09 0.22 9.60
C VAL A 234 -50.22 0.09 10.62
N TRP A 235 -49.90 -0.26 11.88
CA TRP A 235 -50.88 -0.35 12.95
C TRP A 235 -51.56 1.00 13.23
N SER A 236 -50.78 2.08 13.27
CA SER A 236 -51.29 3.44 13.47
C SER A 236 -52.24 3.88 12.35
N ILE A 237 -51.92 3.55 11.09
CA ILE A 237 -52.78 3.81 9.93
C ILE A 237 -54.09 3.01 10.02
N ILE A 238 -54.02 1.71 10.37
CA ILE A 238 -55.21 0.87 10.52
C ILE A 238 -56.11 1.41 11.65
N ARG A 239 -55.52 1.80 12.78
CA ARG A 239 -56.25 2.36 13.92
C ARG A 239 -56.91 3.70 13.57
N TYR A 240 -56.20 4.57 12.87
CA TYR A 240 -56.75 5.85 12.40
C TYR A 240 -57.94 5.64 11.45
N ARG A 241 -57.82 4.73 10.48
CA ARG A 241 -58.92 4.38 9.55
C ARG A 241 -60.14 3.77 10.25
N LYS A 242 -59.94 2.96 11.29
CA LYS A 242 -61.06 2.43 12.10
C LYS A 242 -61.78 3.54 12.87
N LYS A 243 -61.06 4.53 13.39
CA LYS A 243 -61.65 5.66 14.12
C LYS A 243 -62.44 6.62 13.23
N MET A 244 -62.11 6.72 11.94
CA MET A 244 -62.83 7.54 10.95
C MET A 244 -64.10 6.87 10.39
N LYS A 245 -64.27 5.56 10.60
CA LYS A 245 -65.44 4.78 10.14
C LYS A 245 -66.51 4.59 11.22
N ASN A 246 -66.23 5.00 12.46
CA ASN A 246 -67.17 5.04 13.58
C ASN A 246 -67.50 6.50 13.90
#